data_AF-A0A4U1A7G4-F1
#
_entry.id   AF-A0A4U1A7G4-F1
#
_cell.length_a   1.000
_cell.length_b   1.000
_cell.length_c   1.000
_cell.angle_alpha   90.00
_cell.angle_beta   90.00
_cell.angle_gamma   90.00
#
_symmetry.space_group_name_H-M   'P 1'
#
loop_
_entity.id
_entity.type
_entity.pdbx_description
1 polymer ?
#
loop_
_entity_poly.entity_id
_entity_poly.type
_entity_poly.pdbx_seq_one_letter_code
_entity_poly.pdbx_strand_id
1 'polypeptide(L)'
;MEFSLEFSKRLIEAAESLSQVKPVEPDTDRAILYLSLVSCEISIKALLEKAGYSLKEIKGMSHKFAKLKKALSTCDFKGDKKGSAAKLFAESPDKQVPYMTVGKLLDFEQEKASMFPNQVRYGSSIKNYPPTLMLKCAKKVNKWAFKNISFIKRKKKHQNESKHMRPAIIPKGHK
;
A
#
# COMPACT_ATOMS: atom_id res chain seq x y z
N MET A 1 -14.32 -8.91 -6.30
CA MET A 1 -13.03 -8.37 -5.82
C MET A 1 -12.17 -8.16 -7.05
N GLU A 2 -11.91 -6.92 -7.44
CA GLU A 2 -11.17 -6.60 -8.67
C GLU A 2 -9.65 -6.83 -8.48
N PHE A 3 -9.15 -6.67 -7.26
CA PHE A 3 -7.73 -6.88 -6.95
C PHE A 3 -7.48 -8.25 -6.28
N SER A 4 -6.72 -9.12 -6.94
CA SER A 4 -6.50 -10.51 -6.49
C SER A 4 -5.16 -10.68 -5.76
N LEU A 5 -5.21 -11.15 -4.50
CA LEU A 5 -4.01 -11.53 -3.75
C LEU A 5 -3.27 -12.73 -4.36
N GLU A 6 -4.00 -13.67 -4.98
CA GLU A 6 -3.40 -14.80 -5.68
C GLU A 6 -2.64 -14.34 -6.92
N PHE A 7 -3.18 -13.39 -7.68
CA PHE A 7 -2.46 -12.82 -8.81
C PHE A 7 -1.18 -12.09 -8.34
N SER A 8 -1.27 -11.30 -7.26
CA SER A 8 -0.09 -10.69 -6.62
C SER A 8 0.95 -11.72 -6.17
N LYS A 9 0.52 -12.89 -5.69
CA LYS A 9 1.41 -14.01 -5.35
C LYS A 9 2.09 -14.60 -6.58
N ARG A 10 1.38 -14.78 -7.70
CA ARG A 10 1.99 -15.24 -8.96
C ARG A 10 3.07 -14.31 -9.49
N LEU A 11 2.91 -12.99 -9.31
CA LEU A 11 3.95 -12.01 -9.67
C LEU A 11 5.21 -12.16 -8.80
N ILE A 12 5.04 -12.49 -7.52
CA ILE A 12 6.16 -12.79 -6.61
C ILE A 12 6.88 -14.07 -7.06
N GLU A 13 6.15 -15.14 -7.37
CA GLU A 13 6.72 -16.41 -7.84
C GLU A 13 7.50 -16.24 -9.16
N ALA A 14 7.01 -15.39 -10.07
CA ALA A 14 7.73 -15.03 -11.28
C ALA A 14 9.03 -14.26 -10.98
N ALA A 15 8.98 -13.27 -10.09
CA ALA A 15 10.17 -12.53 -9.66
C ALA A 15 11.18 -13.40 -8.90
N GLU A 16 10.72 -14.38 -8.11
CA GLU A 16 11.57 -15.38 -7.47
C GLU A 16 12.30 -16.22 -8.51
N SER A 17 11.60 -16.73 -9.51
CA SER A 17 12.20 -17.53 -10.60
C SER A 17 13.29 -16.74 -11.33
N LEU A 18 13.03 -15.47 -11.66
CA LEU A 18 14.02 -14.58 -12.29
C LEU A 18 15.26 -14.35 -11.41
N SER A 19 15.07 -14.24 -10.09
CA SER A 19 16.19 -14.02 -9.15
C SER A 19 17.17 -15.19 -9.03
N GLN A 20 16.80 -16.38 -9.53
CA GLN A 20 17.67 -17.56 -9.53
C GLN A 20 18.49 -17.70 -10.83
N VAL A 21 18.14 -16.95 -11.87
CA VAL A 21 18.85 -17.00 -13.17
C VAL A 21 20.21 -16.32 -13.04
N LYS A 22 21.26 -16.99 -13.54
CA LYS A 22 22.62 -16.44 -13.64
C LYS A 22 23.15 -16.63 -15.07
N PRO A 23 23.83 -15.63 -15.67
CA PRO A 23 24.13 -14.30 -15.11
C PRO A 23 22.90 -13.40 -14.99
N VAL A 24 22.94 -12.42 -14.08
CA VAL A 24 21.85 -11.45 -13.91
C VAL A 24 22.01 -10.36 -14.96
N GLU A 25 21.10 -10.33 -15.92
CA GLU A 25 21.04 -9.25 -16.90
C GLU A 25 20.34 -8.02 -16.29
N PRO A 26 20.69 -6.78 -16.70
CA PRO A 26 20.04 -5.57 -16.19
C PRO A 26 18.51 -5.58 -16.31
N ASP A 27 17.97 -6.18 -17.37
CA ASP A 27 16.53 -6.32 -17.58
C ASP A 27 15.88 -7.35 -16.65
N THR A 28 16.65 -8.31 -16.15
CA THR A 28 16.19 -9.26 -15.12
C THR A 28 15.95 -8.52 -13.81
N ASP A 29 16.88 -7.68 -13.38
CA ASP A 29 16.74 -6.84 -12.19
C ASP A 29 15.56 -5.86 -12.31
N ARG A 30 15.41 -5.24 -13.48
CA ARG A 30 14.26 -4.39 -13.82
C ARG A 30 12.94 -5.16 -13.71
N ALA A 31 12.87 -6.37 -14.25
CA ALA A 31 11.69 -7.20 -14.19
C ALA A 31 11.35 -7.62 -12.76
N ILE A 32 12.34 -8.06 -11.97
CA ILE A 32 12.17 -8.41 -10.55
C ILE A 32 11.59 -7.22 -9.78
N LEU A 33 12.19 -6.04 -9.94
CA LEU A 33 11.73 -4.82 -9.28
C LEU A 33 10.29 -4.47 -9.69
N TYR A 34 10.01 -4.48 -10.99
CA TYR A 34 8.70 -4.14 -11.52
C TYR A 34 7.60 -5.07 -10.99
N LEU A 35 7.82 -6.39 -11.08
CA LEU A 35 6.90 -7.41 -10.57
C LEU A 35 6.67 -7.26 -9.06
N SER A 36 7.73 -6.96 -8.30
CA SER A 36 7.65 -6.74 -6.85
C SER A 36 6.79 -5.53 -6.50
N LEU A 37 6.94 -4.42 -7.23
CA LEU A 37 6.15 -3.20 -7.04
C LEU A 37 4.69 -3.42 -7.41
N VAL A 38 4.40 -4.02 -8.57
CA VAL A 38 3.02 -4.35 -8.97
C VAL A 38 2.36 -5.27 -7.93
N SER A 39 3.10 -6.26 -7.41
CA SER A 39 2.59 -7.15 -6.38
C SER A 39 2.23 -6.41 -5.09
N CYS A 40 3.09 -5.50 -4.62
CA CYS A 40 2.78 -4.63 -3.46
C CYS A 40 1.52 -3.80 -3.70
N GLU A 41 1.42 -3.17 -4.88
CA GLU A 41 0.29 -2.34 -5.27
C GLU A 41 -1.02 -3.12 -5.21
N ILE A 42 -1.08 -4.27 -5.89
CA ILE A 42 -2.28 -5.11 -5.95
C ILE A 42 -2.67 -5.62 -4.56
N SER A 43 -1.70 -6.03 -3.75
CA SER A 43 -1.96 -6.46 -2.37
C SER A 43 -2.57 -5.36 -1.52
N ILE A 44 -2.05 -4.12 -1.60
CA ILE A 44 -2.59 -2.99 -0.84
C ILE A 44 -3.98 -2.61 -1.37
N LYS A 45 -4.20 -2.62 -2.69
CA LYS A 45 -5.50 -2.32 -3.29
C LYS A 45 -6.56 -3.36 -2.90
N ALA A 46 -6.22 -4.65 -2.84
CA ALA A 46 -7.10 -5.70 -2.36
C ALA A 46 -7.51 -5.48 -0.89
N LEU A 47 -6.57 -5.06 -0.04
CA LEU A 47 -6.87 -4.70 1.35
C LEU A 47 -7.83 -3.51 1.45
N LEU A 48 -7.63 -2.47 0.63
CA LEU A 48 -8.49 -1.29 0.60
C LEU A 48 -9.89 -1.62 0.10
N GLU A 49 -10.00 -2.41 -0.97
CA GLU A 49 -11.28 -2.90 -1.49
C GLU A 49 -12.04 -3.67 -0.41
N LYS A 50 -11.35 -4.60 0.27
CA LYS A 50 -11.94 -5.38 1.35
C LYS A 50 -12.32 -4.53 2.58
N ALA A 51 -11.57 -3.46 2.83
CA ALA A 51 -11.88 -2.51 3.90
C ALA A 51 -13.12 -1.65 3.63
N GLY A 52 -13.64 -1.66 2.39
CA GLY A 52 -14.84 -0.92 1.98
C GLY A 52 -14.55 0.34 1.16
N TYR A 53 -13.37 0.48 0.56
CA TYR A 53 -13.13 1.50 -0.46
C TYR A 53 -13.79 1.10 -1.77
N SER A 54 -14.43 2.06 -2.44
CA SER A 54 -14.98 1.84 -3.78
C SER A 54 -13.86 1.68 -4.81
N LEU A 55 -14.15 0.94 -5.89
CA LEU A 55 -13.23 0.79 -7.02
C LEU A 55 -12.83 2.15 -7.62
N LYS A 56 -13.76 3.12 -7.64
CA LYS A 56 -13.48 4.49 -8.08
C LYS A 56 -12.45 5.19 -7.20
N GLU A 57 -12.59 5.10 -5.87
CA GLU A 57 -11.59 5.65 -4.94
C GLU A 57 -10.22 4.99 -5.16
N ILE A 58 -10.19 3.66 -5.32
CA ILE A 58 -8.95 2.89 -5.50
C ILE A 58 -8.27 3.23 -6.83
N LYS A 59 -9.01 3.28 -7.93
CA LYS A 59 -8.49 3.67 -9.25
C LYS A 59 -7.99 5.13 -9.25
N GLY A 60 -8.65 6.03 -8.52
CA GLY A 60 -8.19 7.41 -8.34
C GLY A 60 -6.87 7.57 -7.57
N MET A 61 -6.45 6.55 -6.82
CA MET A 61 -5.11 6.49 -6.22
C MET A 61 -4.02 6.09 -7.23
N SER A 62 -4.41 5.52 -8.38
CA SER A 62 -3.51 5.07 -9.45
C SER A 62 -2.42 4.16 -8.88
N HIS A 63 -1.16 4.35 -9.28
CA HIS A 63 0.01 3.58 -8.86
C HIS A 63 0.78 4.23 -7.69
N LYS A 64 0.23 5.30 -7.08
CA LYS A 64 0.94 6.15 -6.12
C LYS A 64 0.97 5.52 -4.73
N PHE A 65 2.11 4.96 -4.32
CA PHE A 65 2.25 4.29 -3.02
C PHE A 65 1.96 5.22 -1.85
N ALA A 66 2.34 6.49 -1.92
CA ALA A 66 2.02 7.47 -0.88
C ALA A 66 0.50 7.59 -0.62
N LYS A 67 -0.33 7.58 -1.69
CA LYS A 67 -1.80 7.64 -1.56
C LYS A 67 -2.35 6.35 -0.98
N LEU A 68 -1.89 5.21 -1.47
CA LEU A 68 -2.30 3.88 -1.00
C LEU A 68 -1.95 3.68 0.49
N LYS A 69 -0.75 4.08 0.90
CA LYS A 69 -0.28 4.06 2.29
C LYS A 69 -1.13 4.94 3.19
N LYS A 70 -1.41 6.17 2.77
CA LYS A 70 -2.28 7.09 3.50
C LYS A 70 -3.69 6.50 3.68
N ALA A 71 -4.26 5.92 2.62
CA ALA A 71 -5.58 5.30 2.70
C ALA A 71 -5.58 4.10 3.67
N LEU A 72 -4.62 3.19 3.56
CA LEU A 72 -4.56 2.00 4.41
C LEU A 72 -4.34 2.35 5.88
N SER A 73 -3.64 3.46 6.16
CA SER A 73 -3.44 3.96 7.53
C SER A 73 -4.74 4.44 8.21
N THR A 74 -5.79 4.68 7.42
CA THR A 74 -7.14 4.97 7.94
C THR A 74 -8.01 3.72 8.12
N CYS A 75 -7.44 2.53 7.94
CA CYS A 75 -8.10 1.26 8.21
C CYS A 75 -7.67 0.69 9.57
N ASP A 76 -8.60 -0.05 10.18
CA ASP A 76 -8.39 -0.80 11.43
C ASP A 76 -8.82 -2.25 11.22
N PHE A 77 -8.49 -3.09 12.21
CA PHE A 77 -9.04 -4.44 12.30
C PHE A 77 -10.39 -4.48 13.04
N LYS A 78 -11.20 -5.48 12.70
CA LYS A 78 -12.47 -5.82 13.35
C LYS A 78 -12.38 -7.15 14.11
N GLY A 79 -13.35 -7.40 14.98
CA GLY A 79 -13.39 -8.57 15.85
C GLY A 79 -12.34 -8.47 16.96
N ASP A 80 -11.75 -9.62 17.32
CA ASP A 80 -10.77 -9.70 18.42
C ASP A 80 -9.40 -9.14 18.05
N LYS A 81 -9.12 -8.97 16.75
CA LYS A 81 -7.94 -8.21 16.28
C LYS A 81 -8.19 -6.72 16.51
N LYS A 82 -7.45 -6.13 17.45
CA LYS A 82 -7.40 -4.68 17.67
C LYS A 82 -6.18 -4.05 17.00
N GLY A 83 -6.34 -2.82 16.52
CA GLY A 83 -5.27 -1.95 16.04
C GLY A 83 -5.37 -1.56 14.57
N SER A 84 -4.46 -0.67 14.17
CA SER A 84 -4.45 -0.09 12.82
C SER A 84 -3.78 -0.99 11.79
N ALA A 85 -4.31 -0.96 10.56
CA ALA A 85 -3.68 -1.57 9.40
C ALA A 85 -2.35 -0.87 9.02
N ALA A 86 -2.09 0.34 9.53
CA ALA A 86 -0.80 1.02 9.39
C ALA A 86 0.39 0.20 9.92
N LYS A 87 0.14 -0.77 10.80
CA LYS A 87 1.15 -1.72 11.30
C LYS A 87 1.92 -2.43 10.18
N LEU A 88 1.30 -2.66 9.02
CA LEU A 88 1.99 -3.18 7.83
C LEU A 88 3.26 -2.39 7.51
N PHE A 89 3.21 -1.07 7.59
CA PHE A 89 4.32 -0.20 7.19
C PHE A 89 5.47 -0.17 8.21
N ALA A 90 5.24 -0.66 9.42
CA ALA A 90 6.27 -0.83 10.44
C ALA A 90 6.96 -2.21 10.36
N GLU A 91 6.44 -3.14 9.56
CA GLU A 91 7.03 -4.46 9.41
C GLU A 91 8.37 -4.37 8.66
N SER A 92 9.38 -5.12 9.12
CA SER A 92 10.60 -5.36 8.35
C SER A 92 10.43 -6.57 7.42
N PRO A 93 10.75 -6.46 6.12
CA PRO A 93 10.81 -7.61 5.21
C PRO A 93 12.03 -8.51 5.42
N ASP A 94 13.10 -7.98 6.03
CA ASP A 94 14.35 -8.69 6.22
C ASP A 94 14.89 -8.48 7.64
N LYS A 95 15.10 -9.60 8.34
CA LYS A 95 15.62 -9.59 9.72
C LYS A 95 17.05 -9.07 9.80
N GLN A 96 17.81 -9.14 8.71
CA GLN A 96 19.20 -8.65 8.66
C GLN A 96 19.26 -7.13 8.61
N VAL A 97 18.22 -6.47 8.10
CA VAL A 97 18.11 -5.01 8.00
C VAL A 97 16.81 -4.52 8.62
N PRO A 98 16.62 -4.66 9.95
CA PRO A 98 15.33 -4.40 10.62
C PRO A 98 14.85 -2.94 10.51
N TYR A 99 15.76 -2.01 10.23
CA TYR A 99 15.47 -0.59 10.00
C TYR A 99 14.85 -0.31 8.61
N MET A 100 14.93 -1.26 7.66
CA MET A 100 14.34 -1.14 6.33
C MET A 100 12.90 -1.67 6.37
N THR A 101 11.98 -0.83 6.84
CA THR A 101 10.57 -1.21 6.93
C THR A 101 9.88 -1.19 5.56
N VAL A 102 8.76 -1.91 5.43
CA VAL A 102 7.86 -1.81 4.27
C VAL A 102 7.50 -0.36 3.97
N GLY A 103 7.23 0.43 5.02
CA GLY A 103 6.90 1.84 4.89
C GLY A 103 8.01 2.64 4.21
N LYS A 104 9.28 2.40 4.60
CA LYS A 104 10.45 3.06 4.01
C LYS A 104 10.68 2.62 2.56
N LEU A 105 10.61 1.32 2.31
CA LEU A 105 10.81 0.76 0.97
C LEU A 105 9.74 1.18 -0.04
N LEU A 106 8.53 1.50 0.40
CA LEU A 106 7.44 2.00 -0.45
C LEU A 106 7.35 3.53 -0.53
N ASP A 107 8.11 4.26 0.30
CA ASP A 107 8.22 5.72 0.23
C ASP A 107 9.31 6.17 -0.76
N PHE A 108 9.84 5.27 -1.60
CA PHE A 108 10.91 5.55 -2.57
C PHE A 108 10.60 6.74 -3.50
N GLU A 109 9.33 7.01 -3.80
CA GLU A 109 8.90 8.19 -4.58
C GLU A 109 9.40 9.51 -3.96
N GLN A 110 9.60 9.56 -2.64
CA GLN A 110 10.10 10.74 -1.92
C GLN A 110 11.63 10.87 -1.97
N GLU A 111 12.35 9.80 -2.34
CA GLU A 111 13.82 9.72 -2.32
C GLU A 111 14.45 9.97 -3.70
N LYS A 112 13.70 10.60 -4.63
CA LYS A 112 14.09 10.80 -6.04
C LYS A 112 14.39 9.48 -6.77
N ALA A 113 13.75 8.38 -6.37
CA ALA A 113 13.83 7.10 -7.05
C ALA A 113 13.03 7.11 -8.37
N SER A 114 13.27 6.12 -9.23
CA SER A 114 12.52 5.93 -10.47
C SER A 114 11.03 5.74 -10.19
N MET A 115 10.22 6.64 -10.72
CA MET A 115 8.76 6.66 -10.56
C MET A 115 8.11 5.44 -11.21
N PHE A 116 7.40 4.68 -10.39
CA PHE A 116 6.60 3.55 -10.84
C PHE A 116 5.28 4.03 -11.48
N PRO A 117 4.80 3.40 -12.57
CA PRO A 117 5.41 2.29 -13.31
C PRO A 117 6.38 2.72 -14.43
N ASN A 118 6.25 3.94 -14.96
CA ASN A 118 6.84 4.29 -16.26
C ASN A 118 8.37 4.38 -16.25
N GLN A 119 8.99 4.99 -15.24
CA GLN A 119 10.45 5.10 -15.20
C GLN A 119 11.13 3.77 -14.85
N VAL A 120 10.42 2.87 -14.17
CA VAL A 120 10.89 1.50 -13.96
C VAL A 120 10.89 0.73 -15.27
N ARG A 121 9.86 0.90 -16.12
CA ARG A 121 9.77 0.20 -17.42
C ARG A 121 10.70 0.76 -18.50
N TYR A 122 10.77 2.09 -18.63
CA TYR A 122 11.38 2.74 -19.79
C TYR A 122 12.59 3.63 -19.45
N GLY A 123 12.90 3.80 -18.16
CA GLY A 123 14.02 4.64 -17.74
C GLY A 123 15.37 4.01 -18.10
N SER A 124 16.28 4.81 -18.65
CA SER A 124 17.63 4.39 -19.04
C SER A 124 18.48 3.87 -17.86
N SER A 125 18.23 4.39 -16.65
CA SER A 125 18.78 3.87 -15.40
C SER A 125 17.70 3.78 -14.32
N ILE A 126 17.72 2.70 -13.55
CA ILE A 126 16.79 2.48 -12.43
C ILE A 126 17.49 2.90 -11.14
N LYS A 127 16.99 3.95 -10.51
CA LYS A 127 17.37 4.32 -9.15
C LYS A 127 16.29 3.82 -8.21
N ASN A 128 16.51 2.69 -7.58
CA ASN A 128 15.59 2.14 -6.58
C ASN A 128 16.36 1.28 -5.56
N TYR A 129 15.68 0.78 -4.54
CA TYR A 129 16.23 -0.24 -3.65
C TYR A 129 16.57 -1.52 -4.42
N PRO A 130 17.53 -2.34 -3.93
CA PRO A 130 17.94 -3.57 -4.59
C PRO A 130 16.73 -4.47 -4.93
N PRO A 131 16.66 -5.04 -6.14
CA PRO A 131 15.51 -5.86 -6.57
C PRO A 131 15.20 -7.02 -5.62
N THR A 132 16.23 -7.66 -5.06
CA THR A 132 16.09 -8.75 -4.08
C THR A 132 15.46 -8.28 -2.76
N LEU A 133 15.76 -7.06 -2.31
CA LEU A 133 15.13 -6.46 -1.13
C LEU A 133 13.67 -6.08 -1.41
N MET A 134 13.38 -5.56 -2.60
CA MET A 134 12.01 -5.26 -3.03
C MET A 134 11.15 -6.52 -3.20
N LEU A 135 11.75 -7.62 -3.66
CA LEU A 135 11.11 -8.93 -3.71
C LEU A 135 10.75 -9.42 -2.30
N LYS A 136 11.65 -9.30 -1.32
CA LYS A 136 11.36 -9.60 0.09
C LYS A 136 10.21 -8.71 0.61
N CYS A 137 10.20 -7.42 0.25
CA CYS A 137 9.12 -6.50 0.59
C CYS A 137 7.78 -6.98 0.03
N ALA A 138 7.72 -7.35 -1.26
CA ALA A 138 6.51 -7.87 -1.89
C ALA A 138 5.98 -9.12 -1.19
N LYS A 139 6.85 -10.10 -0.88
CA LYS A 139 6.48 -11.29 -0.09
C LYS A 139 5.87 -10.90 1.26
N LYS A 140 6.48 -9.95 1.96
CA LYS A 140 6.02 -9.50 3.27
C LYS A 140 4.64 -8.85 3.19
N VAL A 141 4.43 -7.95 2.21
CA VAL A 141 3.15 -7.27 1.98
C VAL A 141 2.06 -8.28 1.62
N ASN A 142 2.30 -9.17 0.66
CA ASN A 142 1.32 -10.16 0.21
C ASN A 142 0.95 -11.13 1.35
N LYS A 143 1.95 -11.69 2.05
CA LYS A 143 1.72 -12.57 3.22
C LYS A 143 0.91 -11.86 4.31
N TRP A 144 1.25 -10.61 4.59
CA TRP A 144 0.51 -9.82 5.57
C TRP A 144 -0.92 -9.57 5.11
N ALA A 145 -1.15 -9.30 3.83
CA ALA A 145 -2.46 -9.10 3.26
C ALA A 145 -3.33 -10.35 3.42
N PHE A 146 -2.86 -11.54 3.02
CA PHE A 146 -3.57 -12.80 3.21
C PHE A 146 -3.97 -13.05 4.68
N LYS A 147 -3.05 -12.81 5.63
CA LYS A 147 -3.31 -13.02 7.06
C LYS A 147 -4.41 -12.10 7.61
N ASN A 148 -4.63 -10.94 7.00
CA ASN A 148 -5.40 -9.86 7.60
C ASN A 148 -6.62 -9.41 6.78
N ILE A 149 -6.75 -9.84 5.52
CA ILE A 149 -7.79 -9.37 4.60
C ILE A 149 -9.21 -9.56 5.16
N SER A 150 -9.50 -10.68 5.82
CA SER A 150 -10.84 -10.93 6.38
C SER A 150 -11.23 -10.03 7.57
N PHE A 151 -10.25 -9.36 8.17
CA PHE A 151 -10.41 -8.57 9.39
C PHE A 151 -10.33 -7.06 9.15
N ILE A 152 -9.93 -6.60 7.96
CA ILE A 152 -9.74 -5.18 7.72
C ILE A 152 -11.09 -4.45 7.53
N LYS A 153 -11.18 -3.24 8.06
CA LYS A 153 -12.30 -2.30 7.86
C LYS A 153 -11.79 -0.86 7.78
N ARG A 154 -12.47 -0.02 7.00
CA ARG A 154 -12.25 1.43 7.01
C ARG A 154 -12.75 2.01 8.34
N LYS A 155 -12.03 2.98 8.92
CA LYS A 155 -12.55 3.79 10.03
C LYS A 155 -13.82 4.49 9.58
N LYS A 156 -14.88 4.46 10.39
CA LYS A 156 -16.03 5.33 10.15
C LYS A 156 -15.51 6.77 10.22
N LYS A 157 -15.78 7.60 9.20
CA LYS A 157 -15.62 9.04 9.36
C LYS A 157 -16.52 9.44 10.54
N HIS A 158 -15.97 10.06 11.57
CA HIS A 158 -16.80 10.75 12.55
C HIS A 158 -17.62 11.78 11.77
N GLN A 159 -18.92 11.55 11.62
CA GLN A 159 -19.87 12.62 11.34
C GLN A 159 -19.95 13.44 12.61
N ASN A 160 -19.13 14.47 12.74
CA ASN A 160 -19.38 15.56 13.67
C ASN A 160 -19.31 16.87 12.89
N GLU A 161 -20.21 17.78 13.28
CA GLU A 161 -20.38 19.16 12.82
C GLU A 161 -21.34 19.40 11.65
N SER A 162 -22.65 19.34 11.94
CA SER A 162 -23.67 20.32 11.49
C SER A 162 -25.08 20.00 12.03
N LYS A 163 -25.19 19.66 13.31
CA LYS A 163 -26.48 19.68 14.03
C LYS A 163 -26.27 20.27 15.41
N HIS A 164 -26.14 21.59 15.49
CA HIS A 164 -26.55 22.45 16.63
C HIS A 164 -26.07 23.89 16.37
N MET A 165 -26.61 24.54 15.33
CA MET A 165 -26.85 25.98 15.42
C MET A 165 -28.32 26.13 15.80
N ARG A 166 -28.58 26.34 17.10
CA ARG A 166 -29.87 26.92 17.51
C ARG A 166 -29.88 28.36 17.00
N PRO A 167 -30.94 28.83 16.33
CA PRO A 167 -31.04 30.24 15.99
C PRO A 167 -31.06 31.06 17.29
N ALA A 168 -30.23 32.10 17.34
CA ALA A 168 -30.22 33.07 18.42
C ALA A 168 -31.60 33.77 18.44
N ILE A 169 -32.35 33.56 19.51
CA ILE A 169 -33.57 34.32 19.79
C ILE A 169 -33.12 35.71 20.25
N ILE A 170 -33.33 36.71 19.42
CA ILE A 170 -33.14 38.13 19.79
C ILE A 170 -34.37 38.55 20.61
N PRO A 171 -34.24 38.95 21.88
CA PRO A 171 -35.37 39.49 22.63
C PRO A 171 -35.70 40.88 22.10
N LYS A 172 -36.96 41.08 21.69
CA LYS A 172 -37.51 42.40 21.39
C LYS A 172 -37.53 43.24 22.68
N GLY A 173 -36.73 44.29 22.72
CA GLY A 173 -36.81 45.31 23.76
C GLY A 173 -38.10 46.11 23.61
N HIS A 174 -38.95 46.06 24.63
CA HIS A 174 -39.96 47.06 24.89
C HIS A 174 -39.31 48.22 25.65
N LYS A 175 -39.27 49.40 25.03
CA LYS A 175 -39.78 50.69 25.54
C LYS A 175 -39.33 51.81 24.62
#